data_AF-A0A3N5S085-F1
#
_entry.id   AF-A0A3N5S085-F1
#
_cell.length_a   1.000
_cell.length_b   1.000
_cell.length_c   1.000
_cell.angle_alpha   90.00
_cell.angle_beta   90.00
_cell.angle_gamma   90.00
#
_symmetry.space_group_name_H-M   'P 1'
#
loop_
_entity.id
_entity.type
_entity.pdbx_description
1 polymer ?
#
loop_
_entity_poly.entity_id
_entity_poly.type
_entity_poly.pdbx_seq_one_letter_code
_entity_poly.pdbx_strand_id
1 'polypeptide(L)'
;MKHRGVFGRFLVPLLVALGTLAVSSLVYHGSTPMTPGALRTIVKDGSGAVMFVSIWFFAFIGPPMAYFRGATFIERLAVAFANPIVWLVRMALSVSCQFSAIEMVYFFFLPWTFGVVAVALFEFSIAELASRAIDRRRGTDVRVLHPAVISLFAAGMAG
;
A
#
# COMPACT_ATOMS: atom_id res chain seq x y z
N MET A 1 -3.15 -21.03 -14.68
CA MET A 1 -2.38 -19.77 -14.83
C MET A 1 -0.91 -20.13 -15.01
N LYS A 2 -0.19 -19.53 -15.99
CA LYS A 2 1.23 -19.83 -16.22
C LYS A 2 2.04 -19.28 -15.03
N HIS A 3 2.63 -20.16 -14.22
CA HIS A 3 3.47 -19.74 -13.08
C HIS A 3 4.64 -18.91 -13.61
N ARG A 4 4.61 -17.60 -13.34
CA ARG A 4 5.79 -16.76 -13.50
C ARG A 4 6.72 -17.05 -12.32
N GLY A 5 8.04 -17.00 -12.55
CA GLY A 5 9.00 -17.07 -11.45
C GLY A 5 8.76 -15.99 -10.40
N VAL A 6 9.35 -16.13 -9.21
CA VAL A 6 9.22 -15.19 -8.07
C VAL A 6 9.35 -13.73 -8.52
N PHE A 7 10.30 -13.47 -9.41
CA PHE A 7 10.54 -12.16 -10.00
C PHE A 7 9.31 -11.57 -10.71
N GLY A 8 8.68 -12.36 -11.58
CA GLY A 8 7.54 -11.89 -12.37
C GLY A 8 6.24 -11.82 -11.57
N ARG A 9 6.08 -12.63 -10.51
CA ARG A 9 4.84 -12.69 -9.72
C ARG A 9 4.78 -11.71 -8.54
N PHE A 10 5.92 -11.45 -7.91
CA PHE A 10 6.00 -10.66 -6.68
C PHE A 10 6.83 -9.38 -6.87
N LEU A 11 8.04 -9.47 -7.42
CA LEU A 11 8.91 -8.29 -7.53
C LEU A 11 8.35 -7.21 -8.45
N VAL A 12 7.71 -7.57 -9.58
CA VAL A 12 7.12 -6.56 -10.47
C VAL A 12 6.03 -5.74 -9.76
N PRO A 13 4.97 -6.33 -9.16
CA PRO A 13 4.00 -5.56 -8.37
C PRO A 13 4.61 -4.74 -7.24
N LEU A 14 5.61 -5.30 -6.53
CA LEU A 14 6.30 -4.61 -5.45
C LEU A 14 7.09 -3.39 -5.94
N LEU A 15 7.82 -3.53 -7.05
CA LEU A 15 8.58 -2.45 -7.66
C LEU A 15 7.67 -1.37 -8.22
N VAL A 16 6.49 -1.73 -8.73
CA VAL A 16 5.48 -0.74 -9.14
C VAL A 16 4.97 0.03 -7.92
N ALA A 17 4.70 -0.64 -6.80
CA ALA A 17 4.27 0.00 -5.55
C ALA A 17 5.30 1.03 -5.07
N LEU A 18 6.52 0.54 -4.82
CA LEU A 18 7.61 1.29 -4.24
C LEU A 18 8.13 2.35 -5.22
N GLY A 19 8.20 2.02 -6.52
CA GLY A 19 8.62 2.94 -7.57
C GLY A 19 7.65 4.12 -7.71
N THR A 20 6.34 3.87 -7.65
CA THR A 20 5.33 4.95 -7.68
C THR A 20 5.50 5.87 -6.49
N LEU A 21 5.65 5.32 -5.29
CA LEU A 21 5.89 6.10 -4.07
C LEU A 21 7.22 6.88 -4.14
N ALA A 22 8.30 6.23 -4.55
CA ALA A 22 9.63 6.84 -4.60
C ALA A 22 9.71 7.99 -5.61
N VAL A 23 9.22 7.76 -6.84
CA VAL A 23 9.23 8.77 -7.90
C VAL A 23 8.33 9.95 -7.53
N SER A 24 7.09 9.69 -7.10
CA SER A 24 6.18 10.76 -6.69
C SER A 24 6.70 11.56 -5.50
N SER A 25 7.27 10.89 -4.49
CA SER A 25 7.94 11.55 -3.36
C SER A 25 9.13 12.39 -3.80
N LEU A 26 9.98 11.88 -4.71
CA LEU A 26 11.14 12.63 -5.19
C LEU A 26 10.73 13.90 -5.91
N VAL A 27 9.73 13.83 -6.80
CA VAL A 27 9.20 14.99 -7.53
C VAL A 27 8.52 15.97 -6.56
N TYR A 28 7.73 15.47 -5.61
CA TYR A 28 7.06 16.29 -4.62
C TYR A 28 8.05 17.10 -3.79
N HIS A 29 9.03 16.44 -3.16
CA HIS A 29 10.01 17.12 -2.32
C HIS A 29 11.00 17.95 -3.16
N GLY A 30 11.41 17.45 -4.32
CA GLY A 30 12.33 18.13 -5.24
C GLY A 30 11.75 19.38 -5.92
N SER A 31 10.43 19.51 -5.97
CA SER A 31 9.75 20.73 -6.46
C SER A 31 9.63 21.84 -5.40
N THR A 32 9.97 21.54 -4.13
CA THR A 32 9.93 22.52 -3.03
C THR A 32 10.76 23.79 -3.28
N PRO A 33 12.03 23.72 -3.75
CA PRO A 33 12.85 24.90 -3.99
C PRO A 33 12.49 25.69 -5.26
N MET A 34 11.55 25.21 -6.10
CA MET A 34 11.13 25.94 -7.29
C MET A 34 10.50 27.29 -6.92
N THR A 35 10.63 28.27 -7.81
CA THR A 35 10.00 29.58 -7.67
C THR A 35 8.47 29.44 -7.58
N PRO A 36 7.78 30.18 -6.71
CA PRO A 36 6.32 30.19 -6.65
C PRO A 36 5.71 30.54 -8.02
N GLY A 37 4.74 29.75 -8.47
CA GLY A 37 4.06 29.92 -9.76
C GLY A 37 3.28 28.68 -10.17
N ALA A 38 2.49 28.79 -11.24
CA ALA A 38 1.59 27.72 -11.70
C ALA A 38 2.31 26.39 -11.96
N LEU A 39 3.50 26.44 -12.55
CA LEU A 39 4.29 25.23 -12.82
C LEU A 39 4.67 24.49 -11.53
N ARG A 40 5.13 25.22 -10.50
CA ARG A 40 5.45 24.64 -9.19
C ARG A 40 4.22 24.01 -8.57
N THR A 41 3.08 24.71 -8.59
CA THR A 41 1.82 24.21 -8.03
C THR A 41 1.39 22.92 -8.71
N ILE A 42 1.38 22.87 -10.05
CA ILE A 42 0.97 21.68 -10.80
C ILE A 42 1.90 20.49 -10.50
N VAL A 43 3.21 20.71 -10.54
CA VAL A 43 4.20 19.64 -10.30
C VAL A 43 4.12 19.15 -8.86
N LYS A 44 4.08 20.07 -7.89
CA LYS A 44 4.04 19.74 -6.47
C LYS A 44 2.72 19.07 -6.10
N ASP A 45 1.58 19.67 -6.42
CA ASP A 45 0.29 19.14 -5.99
C ASP A 45 -0.06 17.86 -6.74
N GLY A 46 0.27 17.76 -8.03
CA GLY A 46 0.11 16.54 -8.81
C GLY A 46 0.94 15.38 -8.26
N SER A 47 2.23 15.60 -8.02
CA SER A 47 3.09 14.56 -7.44
C SER A 47 2.73 14.23 -5.99
N GLY A 48 2.31 15.22 -5.21
CA GLY A 48 1.80 15.03 -3.84
C GLY A 48 0.52 14.18 -3.81
N ALA A 49 -0.42 14.43 -4.73
CA ALA A 49 -1.61 13.62 -4.87
C ALA A 49 -1.29 12.17 -5.26
N VAL A 50 -0.38 11.97 -6.23
CA VAL A 50 0.07 10.62 -6.62
C VAL A 50 0.76 9.90 -5.45
N MET A 51 1.61 10.61 -4.71
CA MET A 51 2.26 10.07 -3.50
C MET A 51 1.23 9.66 -2.46
N PHE A 52 0.23 10.50 -2.20
CA PHE A 52 -0.85 10.23 -1.25
C PHE A 52 -1.69 9.02 -1.66
N VAL A 53 -2.13 8.98 -2.92
CA VAL A 53 -2.87 7.83 -3.48
C VAL A 53 -2.03 6.56 -3.41
N SER A 54 -0.73 6.65 -3.67
CA SER A 54 0.19 5.50 -3.58
C SER A 54 0.33 4.97 -2.15
N ILE A 55 0.23 5.82 -1.13
CA ILE A 55 0.30 5.39 0.28
C ILE A 55 -1.00 4.73 0.71
N TRP A 56 -2.14 5.35 0.39
CA TRP A 56 -3.43 4.95 0.93
C TRP A 56 -4.15 3.89 0.12
N PHE A 57 -4.03 3.91 -1.22
CA PHE A 57 -4.86 3.11 -2.13
C PHE A 57 -4.12 1.98 -2.85
N PHE A 58 -2.81 1.87 -2.67
CA PHE A 58 -2.05 0.85 -3.39
C PHE A 58 -2.35 -0.57 -2.89
N ALA A 59 -2.85 -0.71 -1.65
CA ALA A 59 -3.33 -1.98 -1.12
C ALA A 59 -4.57 -2.49 -1.88
N PHE A 60 -5.30 -1.62 -2.59
CA PHE A 60 -6.37 -2.03 -3.50
C PHE A 60 -5.87 -2.55 -4.87
N ILE A 61 -4.75 -2.02 -5.38
CA ILE A 61 -4.28 -2.27 -6.76
C ILE A 61 -3.18 -3.34 -6.82
N GLY A 62 -2.20 -3.26 -5.91
CA GLY A 62 -1.04 -4.15 -5.89
C GLY A 62 -1.38 -5.63 -5.69
N PRO A 63 -2.24 -6.00 -4.72
CA PRO A 63 -2.60 -7.38 -4.45
C PRO A 63 -3.30 -8.08 -5.62
N PRO A 64 -4.29 -7.48 -6.32
CA PRO A 64 -4.85 -8.07 -7.54
C PRO A 64 -3.79 -8.27 -8.63
N MET A 65 -2.90 -7.31 -8.83
CA MET A 65 -1.80 -7.44 -9.80
C MET A 65 -0.92 -8.65 -9.49
N ALA A 66 -0.59 -8.88 -8.22
CA ALA A 66 0.19 -10.02 -7.76
C ALA A 66 -0.63 -11.34 -7.79
N TYR A 67 -1.91 -11.30 -7.41
CA TYR A 67 -2.85 -12.43 -7.43
C TYR A 67 -2.92 -13.07 -8.81
N PHE A 68 -3.23 -12.28 -9.84
CA PHE A 68 -3.38 -12.80 -11.20
C PHE A 68 -2.04 -13.23 -11.84
N ARG A 69 -0.91 -12.94 -11.20
CA ARG A 69 0.42 -13.45 -11.57
C ARG A 69 0.82 -14.72 -10.82
N GLY A 70 -0.04 -15.21 -9.93
CA GLY A 70 0.20 -16.43 -9.15
C GLY A 70 1.08 -16.22 -7.91
N ALA A 71 1.11 -15.00 -7.37
CA ALA A 71 1.79 -14.73 -6.09
C ALA A 71 1.08 -15.46 -4.93
N THR A 72 1.81 -15.80 -3.87
CA THR A 72 1.24 -16.39 -2.64
C THR A 72 0.49 -15.35 -1.81
N PHE A 73 -0.30 -15.79 -0.82
CA PHE A 73 -1.04 -14.87 0.05
C PHE A 73 -0.11 -13.88 0.77
N ILE A 74 1.02 -14.37 1.31
CA ILE A 74 2.00 -13.54 2.01
C ILE A 74 2.70 -12.57 1.07
N GLU A 75 3.05 -13.00 -0.15
CA GLU A 75 3.62 -12.11 -1.17
C GLU A 75 2.65 -10.96 -1.49
N ARG A 76 1.35 -11.24 -1.59
CA ARG A 76 0.33 -10.20 -1.87
C ARG A 76 0.12 -9.26 -0.69
N LEU A 77 0.12 -9.79 0.53
CA LEU A 77 0.06 -8.99 1.74
C LEU A 77 1.27 -8.05 1.84
N ALA A 78 2.48 -8.56 1.56
CA ALA A 78 3.70 -7.75 1.52
C ALA A 78 3.62 -6.63 0.48
N VAL A 79 3.06 -6.89 -0.72
CA VAL A 79 2.83 -5.85 -1.74
C VAL A 79 1.84 -4.79 -1.24
N ALA A 80 0.76 -5.19 -0.54
CA ALA A 80 -0.24 -4.26 -0.01
C ALA A 80 0.36 -3.30 1.03
N PHE A 81 1.24 -3.82 1.89
CA PHE A 81 1.84 -3.08 2.99
C PHE A 81 3.14 -2.36 2.64
N ALA A 82 3.72 -2.59 1.46
CA ALA A 82 5.01 -2.02 1.08
C ALA A 82 5.04 -0.50 1.22
N ASN A 83 4.07 0.21 0.64
CA ASN A 83 4.01 1.67 0.69
C ASN A 83 3.67 2.21 2.09
N PRO A 84 2.62 1.72 2.79
CA PRO A 84 2.35 2.10 4.16
C PRO A 84 3.55 1.92 5.11
N ILE A 85 4.25 0.78 5.04
CA ILE A 85 5.42 0.51 5.90
C ILE A 85 6.56 1.49 5.59
N VAL A 86 6.90 1.68 4.32
CA VAL A 86 7.97 2.63 3.94
C VAL A 86 7.65 4.04 4.42
N TRP A 87 6.39 4.46 4.28
CA TRP A 87 5.95 5.75 4.76
C TRP A 87 5.97 5.86 6.29
N LEU A 88 5.50 4.85 7.02
CA LEU A 88 5.54 4.81 8.50
C LEU A 88 6.97 4.85 9.04
N VAL A 89 7.88 4.07 8.44
CA VAL A 89 9.31 4.09 8.82
C VAL A 89 9.90 5.48 8.59
N ARG A 90 9.62 6.10 7.44
CA ARG A 90 10.10 7.47 7.16
C ARG A 90 9.53 8.49 8.15
N MET A 91 8.26 8.38 8.51
CA MET A 91 7.64 9.22 9.53
C MET A 91 8.30 9.04 10.89
N ALA A 92 8.49 7.80 11.33
CA ALA A 92 9.13 7.47 12.60
C ALA A 92 10.55 8.03 12.69
N LEU A 93 11.34 7.87 11.63
CA LEU A 93 12.70 8.44 11.55
C LEU A 93 12.71 9.97 11.58
N SER A 94 11.67 10.62 11.06
CA SER A 94 11.57 12.09 11.04
C SER A 94 11.26 12.67 12.42
N VAL A 95 10.65 11.88 13.30
CA VAL A 95 10.22 12.33 14.64
C VAL A 95 11.00 11.64 15.77
N SER A 96 11.88 10.69 15.47
CA SER A 96 12.61 9.91 16.47
C SER A 96 13.57 10.73 17.34
N CYS A 97 13.97 11.92 16.89
CA CYS A 97 14.78 12.85 17.70
C CYS A 97 13.93 13.72 18.64
N GLN A 98 12.60 13.74 18.48
CA GLN A 98 11.67 14.55 19.26
C GLN A 98 10.97 13.74 20.36
N PHE A 99 10.75 12.45 20.12
CA PHE A 99 10.00 11.56 21.01
C PHE A 99 10.88 10.47 21.58
N SER A 100 10.66 10.15 22.85
CA SER A 100 11.20 8.93 23.47
C SER A 100 10.61 7.68 22.83
N ALA A 101 11.24 6.51 23.07
CA ALA A 101 10.76 5.23 22.54
C ALA A 101 9.33 4.90 22.98
N ILE A 102 8.92 5.31 24.19
CA ILE A 102 7.57 5.09 24.71
C ILE A 102 6.56 5.99 23.96
N GLU A 103 6.88 7.27 23.80
CA GLU A 103 6.04 8.21 23.05
C GLU A 103 5.91 7.80 21.57
N MET A 104 6.93 7.16 21.01
CA MET A 104 6.88 6.61 19.66
C MET A 104 5.84 5.50 19.52
N VAL A 105 5.61 4.68 20.55
CA VAL A 105 4.52 3.69 20.52
C VAL A 105 3.18 4.41 20.39
N TYR A 106 2.93 5.42 21.23
CA TYR A 106 1.69 6.21 21.15
C TYR A 106 1.53 6.92 19.80
N PHE A 107 2.63 7.41 19.22
CA PHE A 107 2.62 8.02 17.89
C PHE A 107 2.13 7.07 16.79
N PHE A 108 2.42 5.77 16.86
CA PHE A 108 1.91 4.78 15.91
C PHE A 108 0.43 4.45 16.08
N PHE A 109 -0.15 4.74 17.25
CA PHE A 109 -1.58 4.60 17.51
C PHE A 109 -2.38 5.89 17.23
N LEU A 110 -1.73 6.95 16.76
CA LEU A 110 -2.45 8.14 16.31
C LEU A 110 -3.35 7.77 15.12
N PRO A 111 -4.55 8.37 15.00
CA PRO A 111 -5.51 8.02 13.94
C PRO A 111 -4.92 8.07 12.53
N TRP A 112 -3.94 8.95 12.30
CA TRP A 112 -3.28 9.09 11.00
C TRP A 112 -2.32 7.93 10.67
N THR A 113 -1.49 7.51 11.63
CA THR A 113 -0.48 6.45 11.46
C THR A 113 -1.09 5.06 11.62
N PHE A 114 -2.02 4.89 12.53
CA PHE A 114 -2.77 3.65 12.65
C PHE A 114 -3.77 3.48 11.52
N GLY A 115 -4.42 4.57 11.09
CA GLY A 115 -5.41 4.57 10.01
C GLY A 115 -4.85 4.06 8.68
N VAL A 116 -3.58 4.33 8.35
CA VAL A 116 -2.98 3.80 7.11
C VAL A 116 -2.88 2.27 7.14
N VAL A 117 -2.66 1.68 8.31
CA VAL A 117 -2.63 0.23 8.50
C VAL A 117 -4.04 -0.35 8.38
N ALA A 118 -5.03 0.28 9.05
CA ALA A 118 -6.42 -0.13 9.00
C ALA A 118 -6.99 -0.08 7.57
N VAL A 119 -6.76 1.03 6.85
CA VAL A 119 -7.17 1.17 5.45
C VAL A 119 -6.47 0.15 4.57
N ALA A 120 -5.16 -0.09 4.73
CA ALA A 120 -4.46 -1.10 3.95
C ALA A 120 -5.03 -2.52 4.18
N LEU A 121 -5.39 -2.88 5.42
CA LEU A 121 -6.05 -4.14 5.75
C LEU A 121 -7.42 -4.26 5.07
N PHE A 122 -8.22 -3.19 5.15
CA PHE A 122 -9.54 -3.12 4.55
C PHE A 122 -9.47 -3.27 3.03
N GLU A 123 -8.62 -2.48 2.37
CA GLU A 123 -8.44 -2.50 0.92
C GLU A 123 -7.89 -3.82 0.41
N PHE A 124 -6.83 -4.35 1.06
CA PHE A 124 -6.27 -5.65 0.73
C PHE A 124 -7.35 -6.72 0.75
N SER A 125 -8.20 -6.69 1.78
CA SER A 125 -9.26 -7.67 1.97
C SER A 125 -10.32 -7.59 0.87
N ILE A 126 -10.78 -6.38 0.52
CA ILE A 126 -11.73 -6.20 -0.59
C ILE A 126 -11.11 -6.67 -1.91
N ALA A 127 -9.87 -6.28 -2.16
CA ALA A 127 -9.15 -6.62 -3.38
C ALA A 127 -8.94 -8.14 -3.52
N GLU A 128 -8.67 -8.84 -2.42
CA GLU A 128 -8.61 -10.31 -2.36
C GLU A 128 -9.96 -10.96 -2.64
N LEU A 129 -11.02 -10.51 -1.97
CA LEU A 129 -12.36 -11.03 -2.16
C LEU A 129 -12.81 -10.85 -3.63
N ALA A 130 -12.54 -9.69 -4.21
CA ALA A 130 -12.82 -9.40 -5.61
C ALA A 130 -12.02 -10.31 -6.55
N SER A 131 -10.71 -10.46 -6.32
CA SER A 131 -9.84 -11.31 -7.15
C SER A 131 -10.29 -12.77 -7.13
N ARG A 132 -10.62 -13.31 -5.94
CA ARG A 132 -11.15 -14.67 -5.77
C ARG A 132 -12.52 -14.85 -6.40
N ALA A 133 -13.39 -13.85 -6.29
CA ALA A 133 -14.71 -13.88 -6.94
C ALA A 133 -14.57 -13.92 -8.47
N ILE A 134 -13.63 -13.17 -9.04
CA ILE A 134 -13.32 -13.21 -10.47
C ILE A 134 -12.80 -14.59 -10.88
N ASP A 135 -11.86 -15.18 -10.13
CA ASP A 135 -11.32 -16.50 -10.46
C ASP A 135 -12.33 -17.63 -10.28
N ARG A 136 -13.22 -17.55 -9.30
CA ARG A 136 -14.35 -18.49 -9.17
C ARG A 136 -15.29 -18.42 -10.37
N ARG A 137 -15.57 -17.21 -10.89
CA ARG A 137 -16.35 -17.02 -12.12
C ARG A 137 -15.65 -17.59 -13.36
N ARG A 138 -14.33 -17.75 -13.34
CA ARG A 138 -13.53 -18.39 -14.40
C ARG A 138 -13.46 -19.91 -14.29
N GLY A 139 -14.19 -20.52 -13.35
CA GLY A 139 -14.26 -21.97 -13.18
C GLY A 139 -13.16 -22.56 -12.28
N THR A 140 -12.36 -21.73 -11.62
CA THR A 140 -11.38 -22.21 -10.63
C THR A 140 -12.09 -22.49 -9.30
N ASP A 141 -11.81 -23.63 -8.68
CA ASP A 141 -12.34 -23.95 -7.35
C ASP A 141 -11.58 -23.17 -6.26
N VAL A 142 -12.03 -21.95 -5.99
CA VAL A 142 -11.45 -21.06 -4.98
C VAL A 142 -12.52 -20.65 -3.97
N ARG A 143 -12.21 -20.82 -2.69
CA ARG A 143 -13.02 -20.26 -1.60
C ARG A 143 -12.90 -18.74 -1.59
N VAL A 144 -13.98 -18.06 -1.96
CA VAL A 144 -14.08 -16.59 -1.97
C VAL A 144 -14.04 -16.04 -0.55
N LEU A 145 -14.93 -16.52 0.32
CA LEU A 145 -14.99 -16.17 1.74
C LEU A 145 -13.93 -16.96 2.53
N HIS A 146 -12.67 -16.58 2.33
CA HIS A 146 -11.54 -17.18 3.03
C HIS A 146 -11.43 -16.60 4.45
N PRO A 147 -11.39 -17.43 5.52
CA PRO A 147 -11.41 -16.94 6.91
C PRO A 147 -10.35 -15.89 7.21
N ALA A 148 -9.11 -16.10 6.77
CA ALA A 148 -8.03 -15.13 6.96
C ALA A 148 -8.34 -13.76 6.34
N VAL A 149 -8.97 -13.72 5.15
CA VAL A 149 -9.32 -12.45 4.48
C VAL A 149 -10.44 -11.74 5.23
N ILE A 150 -11.41 -12.49 5.78
CA ILE A 150 -12.50 -11.93 6.58
C ILE A 150 -11.96 -11.38 7.91
N SER A 151 -11.03 -12.08 8.56
CA SER A 151 -10.39 -11.60 9.79
C SER A 151 -9.64 -10.29 9.56
N LEU A 152 -8.88 -10.19 8.45
CA LEU A 152 -8.19 -8.95 8.08
C LEU A 152 -9.17 -7.83 7.73
N PHE A 153 -10.28 -8.15 7.05
CA PHE A 153 -11.33 -7.19 6.74
C PHE A 153 -11.95 -6.60 8.02
N ALA A 154 -12.32 -7.46 8.97
CA ALA A 154 -12.87 -7.05 10.25
C ALA A 154 -11.87 -6.21 11.06
N ALA A 155 -10.59 -6.59 11.07
CA ALA A 155 -9.54 -5.82 11.72
C ALA A 155 -9.35 -4.43 11.08
N GLY A 156 -9.41 -4.33 9.74
CA GLY A 156 -9.34 -3.05 9.04
C GLY A 156 -10.55 -2.14 9.28
N MET A 157 -11.74 -2.72 9.48
CA MET A 157 -12.96 -1.98 9.82
C MET A 157 -13.03 -1.49 11.27
N ALA A 158 -12.30 -2.16 12.17
CA ALA A 158 -12.31 -1.87 13.60
C ALA A 158 -11.28 -0.81 14.01
N GLY A 159 -10.35 -0.45 13.13
CA GLY A 159 -9.31 0.55 13.37
C GLY A 159 -9.65 1.90 12.78
#